data_AF-W6L8B1-F1
#
_entry.id   AF-W6L8B1-F1
#
_cell.length_a   1.000
_cell.length_b   1.000
_cell.length_c   1.000
_cell.angle_alpha   90.00
_cell.angle_beta   90.00
_cell.angle_gamma   90.00
#
_symmetry.space_group_name_H-M   'P 1'
#
loop_
_entity.id
_entity.type
_entity.pdbx_description
1 polymer ?
#
loop_
_entity_poly.entity_id
_entity_poly.type
_entity_poly.pdbx_seq_one_letter_code
_entity_poly.pdbx_strand_id
1 'polypeptide(L)'
;MNTHRSSSSPSVVETSETFTGSHLKGGERSTPVKPQSSRDQDRDLPSPENGARRVGMTMDEREKVIGGAGRSPNLGSEKSGAPGAAWFGRLPGALGKVEETQGPGLGDIRKTEEYQAAWDLELWKAIQAERFRRQLEQHRTRALKDLAQLVKRKEEETTTAMARRGEGLKAREASLEKEAAALKRRERALGESERGLQRVRQQLLEAQRRVEEESSEHARQLHEATHRASLLQARVQAAELQAQRAEERQRQTHADYLRLYADLRRERCEGAPAGGGGEPDDARVGPLREHYVEEQRLLRERMEQRHRAALAEVTQRCRELEAHNEHLAAALARRREQLRARRRQDNRGDDETSPSPSEAGLRRELGRLVEERAALLEGSAGAIDLENPVVLRLDARLNGIRRQLDRTQGSKKNRIDKMAT
;
A
#
# COMPACT_ATOMS: atom_id res chain seq x y z
N MET A 1 45.66 -16.01 -57.26
CA MET A 1 45.47 -14.75 -58.00
C MET A 1 44.87 -13.75 -57.01
N ASN A 2 45.65 -13.12 -56.12
CA ASN A 2 46.57 -11.99 -56.32
C ASN A 2 45.95 -10.83 -57.11
N THR A 3 45.41 -9.84 -56.39
CA THR A 3 45.68 -8.41 -56.64
C THR A 3 45.54 -7.61 -55.34
N HIS A 4 46.68 -7.17 -54.84
CA HIS A 4 46.83 -6.08 -53.89
C HIS A 4 46.27 -4.77 -54.46
N ARG A 5 45.68 -3.93 -53.61
CA ARG A 5 45.69 -2.48 -53.83
C ARG A 5 45.93 -1.78 -52.50
N SER A 6 47.17 -1.33 -52.35
CA SER A 6 47.67 -0.48 -51.28
C SER A 6 47.43 0.99 -51.59
N SER A 7 47.60 1.81 -50.55
CA SER A 7 47.85 3.28 -50.55
C SER A 7 46.60 4.15 -50.75
N SER A 8 46.42 5.29 -50.10
CA SER A 8 47.17 6.01 -49.07
C SER A 8 46.30 7.23 -48.77
N SER A 9 45.91 7.45 -47.51
CA SER A 9 45.27 8.70 -47.09
C SER A 9 46.06 9.28 -45.92
N PRO A 10 46.42 10.58 -45.97
CA PRO A 10 47.29 11.21 -44.99
C PRO A 10 46.55 11.54 -43.69
N SER A 11 47.28 11.34 -42.58
CA SER A 11 46.92 11.73 -41.22
C SER A 11 46.72 13.25 -41.12
N VAL A 12 45.52 13.67 -40.70
CA VAL A 12 45.24 15.05 -40.32
C VAL A 12 45.61 15.23 -38.85
N VAL A 13 46.66 16.03 -38.67
CA VAL A 13 47.09 16.83 -37.52
C VAL A 13 46.16 16.81 -36.30
N GLU A 14 46.61 16.14 -35.24
CA GLU A 14 46.17 16.38 -33.87
C GLU A 14 46.77 17.70 -33.37
N THR A 15 45.92 18.71 -33.14
CA THR A 15 46.30 19.89 -32.35
C THR A 15 46.19 19.54 -30.87
N SER A 16 47.33 19.31 -30.24
CA SER A 16 47.49 19.24 -28.80
C SER A 16 47.29 20.63 -28.18
N GLU A 17 46.12 20.89 -27.62
CA GLU A 17 45.94 21.99 -26.68
C GLU A 17 46.23 21.52 -25.26
N THR A 18 47.30 22.07 -24.71
CA THR A 18 47.73 21.95 -23.31
C THR A 18 46.70 22.62 -22.41
N PHE A 19 45.82 21.82 -21.81
CA PHE A 19 44.94 22.24 -20.72
C PHE A 19 45.74 22.32 -19.42
N THR A 20 46.05 23.53 -18.96
CA THR A 20 46.64 23.79 -17.65
C THR A 20 45.61 23.50 -16.57
N GLY A 21 45.77 22.37 -15.88
CA GLY A 21 44.94 21.97 -14.75
C GLY A 21 45.17 22.86 -13.54
N SER A 22 44.17 23.71 -13.26
CA SER A 22 44.07 24.47 -12.02
C SER A 22 43.69 23.55 -10.86
N HIS A 23 44.53 23.63 -9.85
CA HIS A 23 44.45 23.04 -8.53
C HIS A 23 43.11 23.36 -7.83
N LEU A 24 42.26 22.36 -7.58
CA LEU A 24 41.23 22.42 -6.55
C LEU A 24 41.28 21.15 -5.69
N LYS A 25 42.01 21.29 -4.58
CA LYS A 25 41.87 20.47 -3.38
C LYS A 25 40.46 20.69 -2.81
N GLY A 26 39.65 19.64 -2.82
CA GLY A 26 38.38 19.56 -2.10
C GLY A 26 38.08 18.11 -1.81
N GLY A 27 38.64 17.61 -0.71
CA GLY A 27 38.47 16.23 -0.29
C GLY A 27 37.09 16.00 0.34
N GLU A 28 36.34 15.06 -0.21
CA GLU A 28 35.28 14.37 0.52
C GLU A 28 35.48 12.86 0.35
N ARG A 29 35.77 12.22 1.49
CA ARG A 29 35.93 10.78 1.64
C ARG A 29 34.59 10.10 1.37
N SER A 30 34.47 9.46 0.22
CA SER A 30 33.41 8.47 -0.03
C SER A 30 33.90 7.09 0.39
N THR A 31 33.16 6.47 1.30
CA THR A 31 33.32 5.10 1.79
C THR A 31 33.16 4.07 0.66
N PRO A 32 33.89 2.94 0.66
CA PRO A 32 33.77 1.93 -0.37
C PRO A 32 32.48 1.10 -0.20
N VAL A 33 31.63 1.13 -1.22
CA VAL A 33 30.54 0.16 -1.43
C VAL A 33 31.18 -1.15 -1.91
N LYS A 34 30.98 -2.22 -1.13
CA LYS A 34 31.38 -3.59 -1.50
C LYS A 34 30.57 -4.08 -2.72
N PRO A 35 31.19 -4.80 -3.67
CA PRO A 35 30.45 -5.49 -4.71
C PRO A 35 29.80 -6.76 -4.13
N GLN A 36 28.49 -6.90 -4.27
CA GLN A 36 27.80 -8.17 -4.03
C GLN A 36 28.06 -9.10 -5.23
N SER A 37 28.88 -10.11 -4.94
CA SER A 37 29.12 -11.33 -5.69
C SER A 37 27.81 -12.00 -6.15
N SER A 38 27.61 -12.04 -7.46
CA SER A 38 26.82 -13.07 -8.14
C SER A 38 27.43 -14.44 -7.84
N ARG A 39 26.67 -15.30 -7.16
CA ARG A 39 27.03 -16.71 -7.04
C ARG A 39 25.79 -17.55 -7.32
N ASP A 40 25.84 -18.18 -8.48
CA ASP A 40 25.04 -19.30 -8.90
C ASP A 40 25.00 -20.37 -7.80
N GLN A 41 23.79 -20.80 -7.45
CA GLN A 41 23.55 -22.15 -6.95
C GLN A 41 22.24 -22.65 -7.53
N ASP A 42 22.40 -23.46 -8.56
CA ASP A 42 21.47 -24.53 -8.93
C ASP A 42 21.08 -25.33 -7.69
N ARG A 43 19.77 -25.42 -7.43
CA ARG A 43 19.17 -26.55 -6.72
C ARG A 43 17.84 -26.90 -7.35
N ASP A 44 17.91 -27.99 -8.10
CA ASP A 44 16.80 -28.81 -8.52
C ASP A 44 16.01 -29.40 -7.33
N LEU A 45 14.78 -29.82 -7.68
CA LEU A 45 13.87 -30.77 -7.03
C LEU A 45 12.79 -30.21 -6.09
N PRO A 46 11.64 -30.91 -5.93
CA PRO A 46 10.66 -31.26 -6.97
C PRO A 46 9.22 -30.90 -6.57
N SER A 47 8.30 -30.95 -7.54
CA SER A 47 6.84 -30.90 -7.31
C SER A 47 6.36 -32.03 -6.39
N PRO A 48 5.26 -31.78 -5.66
CA PRO A 48 4.24 -32.79 -5.49
C PRO A 48 2.92 -32.36 -6.14
N GLU A 49 2.51 -33.17 -7.11
CA GLU A 49 1.11 -33.40 -7.45
C GLU A 49 0.34 -34.02 -6.26
N ASN A 50 -0.99 -34.02 -6.41
CA ASN A 50 -2.06 -34.45 -5.49
C ASN A 50 -2.60 -33.30 -4.65
N GLY A 51 -3.80 -32.79 -4.87
CA GLY A 51 -4.99 -33.47 -5.33
C GLY A 51 -6.05 -33.32 -4.26
N ALA A 52 -6.85 -32.25 -4.33
CA ALA A 52 -8.08 -32.15 -3.57
C ALA A 52 -9.05 -31.23 -4.31
N ARG A 53 -9.90 -31.87 -5.11
CA ARG A 53 -11.21 -31.33 -5.52
C ARG A 53 -11.92 -30.78 -4.29
N ARG A 54 -12.35 -29.52 -4.33
CA ARG A 54 -13.50 -29.09 -3.54
C ARG A 54 -14.41 -28.23 -4.38
N VAL A 55 -15.42 -28.91 -4.91
CA VAL A 55 -16.69 -28.36 -5.37
C VAL A 55 -17.33 -27.61 -4.21
N GLY A 56 -17.86 -26.42 -4.51
CA GLY A 56 -18.75 -25.65 -3.63
C GLY A 56 -19.28 -24.47 -4.43
N MET A 57 -20.15 -24.73 -5.41
CA MET A 57 -21.59 -24.48 -5.31
C MET A 57 -21.89 -23.10 -4.70
N THR A 58 -21.98 -22.11 -5.59
CA THR A 58 -22.77 -20.90 -5.38
C THR A 58 -24.24 -21.30 -5.36
N MET A 59 -24.87 -21.23 -4.19
CA MET A 59 -26.32 -21.23 -4.05
C MET A 59 -26.76 -19.79 -3.81
N ASP A 60 -27.21 -19.16 -4.90
CA ASP A 60 -28.28 -18.18 -4.84
C ASP A 60 -29.59 -18.88 -4.46
N GLU A 61 -30.54 -18.08 -3.97
CA GLU A 61 -31.95 -18.42 -3.71
C GLU A 61 -32.27 -19.25 -2.44
N ARG A 62 -32.84 -18.61 -1.42
CA ARG A 62 -34.30 -18.42 -1.32
C ARG A 62 -34.70 -17.85 0.03
N GLU A 63 -35.58 -16.86 -0.05
CA GLU A 63 -36.54 -16.52 0.97
C GLU A 63 -37.12 -17.75 1.65
N LYS A 64 -37.08 -17.77 2.98
CA LYS A 64 -38.12 -18.40 3.75
C LYS A 64 -38.34 -17.61 5.03
N VAL A 65 -39.28 -16.67 4.90
CA VAL A 65 -40.19 -16.29 5.97
C VAL A 65 -40.72 -17.58 6.58
N ILE A 66 -40.20 -17.93 7.76
CA ILE A 66 -40.88 -18.86 8.67
C ILE A 66 -41.17 -18.04 9.91
N GLY A 67 -42.40 -17.49 9.92
CA GLY A 67 -43.12 -17.27 11.16
C GLY A 67 -43.22 -18.59 11.88
N GLY A 68 -42.31 -18.81 12.82
CA GLY A 68 -42.32 -19.92 13.75
C GLY A 68 -42.85 -19.42 15.08
N ALA A 69 -44.17 -19.51 15.25
CA ALA A 69 -44.81 -19.51 16.56
C ALA A 69 -44.21 -20.65 17.40
N GLY A 70 -43.15 -20.33 18.15
CA GLY A 70 -42.39 -21.26 18.96
C GLY A 70 -42.66 -21.02 20.43
N ARG A 71 -43.81 -21.52 20.87
CA ARG A 71 -44.11 -22.04 22.22
C ARG A 71 -43.19 -21.57 23.36
N SER A 72 -43.81 -20.86 24.30
CA SER A 72 -43.45 -20.87 25.71
C SER A 72 -42.86 -22.22 26.17
N PRO A 73 -41.67 -22.25 26.78
CA PRO A 73 -41.45 -23.15 27.87
C PRO A 73 -42.21 -22.55 29.06
N ASN A 74 -43.43 -23.05 29.23
CA ASN A 74 -44.10 -23.14 30.51
C ASN A 74 -43.11 -23.84 31.46
N LEU A 75 -42.23 -23.06 32.11
CA LEU A 75 -41.41 -23.57 33.19
C LEU A 75 -42.38 -23.96 34.27
N GLY A 76 -42.55 -25.28 34.36
CA GLY A 76 -43.45 -25.94 35.25
C GLY A 76 -43.37 -25.29 36.62
N SER A 77 -44.53 -24.85 37.06
CA SER A 77 -44.92 -24.98 38.45
C SER A 77 -44.73 -26.44 38.84
N GLU A 78 -43.48 -26.82 39.15
CA GLU A 78 -43.18 -27.97 39.96
C GLU A 78 -43.78 -27.66 41.33
N LYS A 79 -45.06 -28.00 41.46
CA LYS A 79 -45.67 -28.39 42.72
C LYS A 79 -44.82 -29.55 43.25
N SER A 80 -43.70 -29.21 43.90
CA SER A 80 -43.04 -30.11 44.82
C SER A 80 -44.08 -30.43 45.89
N GLY A 81 -44.64 -31.64 45.77
CA GLY A 81 -45.58 -32.20 46.70
C GLY A 81 -45.05 -32.04 48.12
N ALA A 82 -45.89 -31.47 48.97
CA ALA A 82 -45.73 -31.57 50.40
C ALA A 82 -45.56 -33.07 50.75
N PRO A 83 -44.45 -33.48 51.39
CA PRO A 83 -44.36 -34.82 51.92
C PRO A 83 -45.32 -34.91 53.11
N GLY A 84 -46.38 -35.70 52.94
CA GLY A 84 -46.92 -36.58 53.97
C GLY A 84 -47.21 -35.96 55.33
N ALA A 85 -48.24 -35.11 55.40
CA ALA A 85 -49.07 -35.02 56.60
C ALA A 85 -49.91 -36.32 56.70
N ALA A 86 -49.26 -37.42 57.10
CA ALA A 86 -49.93 -38.69 57.37
C ALA A 86 -49.15 -39.50 58.42
N TRP A 87 -48.95 -38.89 59.59
CA TRP A 87 -48.61 -39.60 60.83
C TRP A 87 -49.77 -39.44 61.82
N PHE A 88 -50.96 -39.88 61.40
CA PHE A 88 -51.98 -40.37 62.32
C PHE A 88 -51.74 -41.88 62.49
N GLY A 89 -50.76 -42.25 63.31
CA GLY A 89 -50.80 -43.55 64.01
C GLY A 89 -51.89 -43.41 65.07
N ARG A 90 -53.12 -43.85 64.80
CA ARG A 90 -53.60 -45.21 65.08
C ARG A 90 -53.29 -45.60 66.52
N LEU A 91 -54.10 -45.07 67.44
CA LEU A 91 -54.37 -45.71 68.73
C LEU A 91 -54.95 -47.12 68.45
N PRO A 92 -54.39 -48.20 69.00
CA PRO A 92 -55.10 -49.46 69.09
C PRO A 92 -56.20 -49.29 70.14
N GLY A 93 -57.45 -49.26 69.69
CA GLY A 93 -58.60 -49.55 70.54
C GLY A 93 -58.54 -51.02 70.95
N ALA A 94 -57.87 -51.31 72.06
CA ALA A 94 -58.02 -52.56 72.78
C ALA A 94 -59.10 -52.33 73.85
N LEU A 95 -60.35 -52.64 73.47
CA LEU A 95 -61.47 -52.87 74.38
C LEU A 95 -61.16 -54.10 75.24
N GLY A 96 -60.31 -53.91 76.25
CA GLY A 96 -60.17 -54.79 77.40
C GLY A 96 -61.32 -54.51 78.36
N LYS A 97 -62.36 -55.34 78.26
CA LYS A 97 -63.47 -55.45 79.21
C LYS A 97 -62.86 -55.89 80.56
N VAL A 98 -62.60 -54.95 81.47
CA VAL A 98 -62.24 -55.27 82.86
C VAL A 98 -63.54 -55.28 83.64
N GLU A 99 -63.83 -56.45 84.21
CA GLU A 99 -64.98 -56.75 85.02
C GLU A 99 -65.06 -55.81 86.23
N GLU A 100 -66.24 -55.22 86.37
CA GLU A 100 -66.68 -54.40 87.48
C GLU A 100 -67.02 -55.33 88.66
N THR A 101 -66.01 -55.76 89.41
CA THR A 101 -66.22 -56.39 90.72
C THR A 101 -66.57 -55.30 91.74
N GLN A 102 -67.85 -55.24 92.08
CA GLN A 102 -68.42 -54.43 93.15
C GLN A 102 -67.75 -54.76 94.49
N GLY A 103 -66.92 -53.83 94.98
CA GLY A 103 -66.40 -53.78 96.33
C GLY A 103 -67.02 -52.61 97.11
N PRO A 104 -67.18 -52.73 98.44
CA PRO A 104 -68.11 -51.93 99.21
C PRO A 104 -67.58 -50.52 99.52
N GLY A 105 -68.47 -49.53 99.46
CA GLY A 105 -68.22 -48.17 99.98
C GLY A 105 -67.52 -47.23 99.01
N LEU A 106 -68.23 -46.82 97.95
CA LEU A 106 -67.89 -45.66 97.11
C LEU A 106 -67.96 -44.36 97.93
N GLY A 107 -67.02 -44.17 98.85
CA GLY A 107 -66.58 -42.82 99.18
C GLY A 107 -66.01 -42.24 97.89
N ASP A 108 -66.58 -41.12 97.42
CA ASP A 108 -66.17 -40.36 96.23
C ASP A 108 -64.72 -40.66 95.81
N ILE A 109 -64.50 -41.50 94.79
CA ILE A 109 -63.15 -41.84 94.29
C ILE A 109 -62.38 -40.56 93.90
N ARG A 110 -63.12 -39.51 93.53
CA ARG A 110 -62.61 -38.16 93.24
C ARG A 110 -62.08 -37.41 94.47
N LYS A 111 -62.39 -37.87 95.67
CA LYS A 111 -61.89 -37.34 96.96
C LYS A 111 -60.75 -38.17 97.54
N THR A 112 -60.35 -39.27 96.90
CA THR A 112 -59.12 -39.98 97.30
C THR A 112 -57.92 -39.11 96.99
N GLU A 113 -56.93 -39.11 97.89
CA GLU A 113 -55.70 -38.32 97.72
C GLU A 113 -54.94 -38.74 96.46
N GLU A 114 -55.00 -40.02 96.09
CA GLU A 114 -54.35 -40.54 94.88
C GLU A 114 -54.99 -39.98 93.60
N TYR A 115 -56.31 -39.85 93.55
CA TYR A 115 -57.01 -39.27 92.41
C TYR A 115 -56.70 -37.77 92.26
N GLN A 116 -56.65 -37.03 93.37
CA GLN A 116 -56.26 -35.62 93.34
C GLN A 116 -54.82 -35.44 92.85
N ALA A 117 -53.89 -36.25 93.35
CA ALA A 117 -52.50 -36.23 92.90
C ALA A 117 -52.36 -36.61 91.41
N ALA A 118 -53.10 -37.62 90.93
CA ALA A 118 -53.10 -38.00 89.51
C ALA A 118 -53.67 -36.88 88.62
N TRP A 119 -54.74 -36.22 89.08
CA TRP A 119 -55.32 -35.09 88.37
C TRP A 119 -54.38 -33.89 88.32
N ASP A 120 -53.73 -33.54 89.42
CA ASP A 120 -52.73 -32.47 89.49
C ASP A 120 -51.53 -32.76 88.58
N LEU A 121 -51.10 -34.02 88.47
CA LEU A 121 -50.07 -34.45 87.53
C LEU A 121 -50.50 -34.29 86.07
N GLU A 122 -51.72 -34.68 85.72
CA GLU A 122 -52.23 -34.50 84.35
C GLU A 122 -52.41 -33.02 84.00
N LEU A 123 -52.92 -32.21 84.93
CA LEU A 123 -53.01 -30.75 84.77
C LEU A 123 -51.62 -30.14 84.60
N TRP A 124 -50.64 -30.55 85.41
CA TRP A 124 -49.26 -30.10 85.28
C TRP A 124 -48.66 -30.49 83.92
N LYS A 125 -48.86 -31.74 83.45
CA LYS A 125 -48.43 -32.18 82.12
C LYS A 125 -49.09 -31.35 81.01
N ALA A 126 -50.38 -31.05 81.11
CA ALA A 126 -51.09 -30.22 80.14
C ALA A 126 -50.52 -28.79 80.09
N ILE A 127 -50.27 -28.18 81.26
CA ILE A 127 -49.64 -26.86 81.37
C ILE A 127 -48.23 -26.88 80.75
N GLN A 128 -47.44 -27.93 81.00
CA GLN A 128 -46.11 -28.07 80.39
C GLN A 128 -46.21 -28.25 78.87
N ALA A 129 -47.13 -29.08 78.38
CA ALA A 129 -47.36 -29.29 76.95
C ALA A 129 -47.75 -27.98 76.25
N GLU A 130 -48.61 -27.16 76.87
CA GLU A 130 -48.94 -25.83 76.33
C GLU A 130 -47.73 -24.90 76.30
N ARG A 131 -46.90 -24.88 77.35
CA ARG A 131 -45.66 -24.07 77.37
C ARG A 131 -44.73 -24.48 76.23
N PHE A 132 -44.52 -25.78 76.02
CA PHE A 132 -43.70 -26.28 74.91
C PHE A 132 -44.30 -25.95 73.54
N ARG A 133 -45.62 -26.06 73.37
CA ARG A 133 -46.28 -25.66 72.11
C ARG A 133 -46.07 -24.18 71.81
N ARG A 134 -46.27 -23.30 72.79
CA ARG A 134 -46.03 -21.85 72.62
C ARG A 134 -44.58 -21.55 72.31
N GLN A 135 -43.62 -22.22 72.97
CA GLN A 135 -42.20 -22.09 72.65
C GLN A 135 -41.91 -22.53 71.22
N LEU A 136 -42.43 -23.69 70.78
CA LEU A 136 -42.26 -24.18 69.41
C LEU A 136 -42.87 -23.23 68.39
N GLU A 137 -44.05 -22.67 68.65
CA GLU A 137 -44.68 -21.67 67.78
C GLU A 137 -43.85 -20.37 67.71
N GLN A 138 -43.29 -19.92 68.84
CA GLN A 138 -42.38 -18.77 68.86
C GLN A 138 -41.11 -19.04 68.05
N HIS A 139 -40.48 -20.21 68.22
CA HIS A 139 -39.31 -20.59 67.43
C HIS A 139 -39.65 -20.72 65.95
N ARG A 140 -40.80 -21.32 65.60
CA ARG A 140 -41.27 -21.44 64.22
C ARG A 140 -41.54 -20.08 63.58
N THR A 141 -42.24 -19.19 64.27
CA THR A 141 -42.54 -17.85 63.73
C THR A 141 -41.28 -16.99 63.59
N ARG A 142 -40.31 -17.11 64.48
CA ARG A 142 -38.98 -16.49 64.34
C ARG A 142 -38.25 -17.06 63.10
N ALA A 143 -38.12 -18.37 62.98
CA ALA A 143 -37.47 -19.00 61.84
C ALA A 143 -38.12 -18.65 60.49
N LEU A 144 -39.47 -18.58 60.43
CA LEU A 144 -40.17 -18.16 59.22
C LEU A 144 -39.92 -16.68 58.88
N LYS A 145 -39.83 -15.80 59.89
CA LYS A 145 -39.49 -14.38 59.67
C LYS A 145 -38.05 -14.25 59.16
N ASP A 146 -37.11 -14.99 59.74
CA ASP A 146 -35.70 -14.96 59.33
C ASP A 146 -35.55 -15.48 57.89
N LEU A 147 -36.23 -16.59 57.55
CA LEU A 147 -36.26 -17.10 56.18
C LEU A 147 -36.88 -16.10 55.19
N ALA A 148 -37.99 -15.44 55.56
CA ALA A 148 -38.60 -14.41 54.72
C ALA A 148 -37.67 -13.21 54.49
N GLN A 149 -36.92 -12.79 55.51
CA GLN A 149 -35.91 -11.73 55.36
C GLN A 149 -34.74 -12.16 54.48
N LEU A 150 -34.26 -13.40 54.60
CA LEU A 150 -33.20 -13.92 53.75
C LEU A 150 -33.62 -14.02 52.28
N VAL A 151 -34.84 -14.49 52.01
CA VAL A 151 -35.39 -14.54 50.65
C VAL A 151 -35.48 -13.14 50.05
N LYS A 152 -36.03 -12.16 50.78
CA LYS A 152 -36.08 -10.76 50.32
C LYS A 152 -34.70 -10.18 50.00
N ARG A 153 -33.72 -10.39 50.88
CA ARG A 153 -32.34 -9.96 50.62
C ARG A 153 -31.76 -10.61 49.36
N LYS A 154 -32.02 -11.90 49.14
CA LYS A 154 -31.57 -12.60 47.93
C LYS A 154 -32.28 -12.11 46.67
N GLU A 155 -33.57 -11.79 46.74
CA GLU A 155 -34.31 -11.16 45.63
C GLU A 155 -33.74 -9.77 45.29
N GLU A 156 -33.44 -8.95 46.28
CA GLU A 156 -32.79 -7.64 46.09
C GLU A 156 -31.36 -7.78 45.50
N GLU A 157 -30.57 -8.73 45.99
CA GLU A 157 -29.24 -9.04 45.44
C GLU A 157 -29.33 -9.51 43.97
N THR A 158 -30.28 -10.38 43.62
CA THR A 158 -30.45 -10.87 42.25
C THR A 158 -30.95 -9.79 41.30
N THR A 159 -31.92 -8.97 41.73
CA THR A 159 -32.45 -7.86 40.92
C THR A 159 -31.39 -6.80 40.64
N THR A 160 -30.60 -6.42 41.65
CA THR A 160 -29.47 -5.49 41.48
C THR A 160 -28.35 -6.09 40.60
N ALA A 161 -28.06 -7.38 40.75
CA ALA A 161 -27.10 -8.07 39.88
C ALA A 161 -27.57 -8.10 38.41
N MET A 162 -28.86 -8.34 38.17
CA MET A 162 -29.44 -8.32 36.81
C MET A 162 -29.47 -6.90 36.23
N ALA A 163 -29.77 -5.88 37.03
CA ALA A 163 -29.70 -4.49 36.60
C ALA A 163 -28.28 -4.10 36.15
N ARG A 164 -27.26 -4.43 36.96
CA ARG A 164 -25.84 -4.21 36.62
C ARG A 164 -25.43 -4.93 35.34
N ARG A 165 -25.88 -6.19 35.17
CA ARG A 165 -25.65 -6.94 33.91
C ARG A 165 -26.32 -6.26 32.72
N GLY A 166 -27.54 -5.76 32.89
CA GLY A 166 -28.26 -5.01 31.85
C GLY A 166 -27.54 -3.72 31.43
N GLU A 167 -27.01 -2.95 32.39
CA GLU A 167 -26.19 -1.77 32.10
C GLU A 167 -24.89 -2.14 31.37
N GLY A 168 -24.22 -3.21 31.78
CA GLY A 168 -23.03 -3.72 31.11
C GLY A 168 -23.29 -4.13 29.66
N LEU A 169 -24.42 -4.79 29.38
CA LEU A 169 -24.82 -5.13 28.01
C LEU A 169 -25.11 -3.88 27.17
N LYS A 170 -25.83 -2.90 27.69
CA LYS A 170 -26.09 -1.62 26.99
C LYS A 170 -24.79 -0.87 26.65
N ALA A 171 -23.82 -0.87 27.57
CA ALA A 171 -22.52 -0.25 27.31
C ALA A 171 -21.75 -0.97 26.19
N ARG A 172 -21.80 -2.32 26.17
CA ARG A 172 -21.20 -3.13 25.09
C ARG A 172 -21.89 -2.90 23.76
N GLU A 173 -23.22 -2.87 23.71
CA GLU A 173 -24.00 -2.53 22.51
C GLU A 173 -23.63 -1.16 21.95
N ALA A 174 -23.56 -0.13 22.79
CA ALA A 174 -23.13 1.20 22.37
C ALA A 174 -21.69 1.25 21.85
N SER A 175 -20.79 0.40 22.38
CA SER A 175 -19.43 0.26 21.84
C SER A 175 -19.43 -0.40 20.46
N LEU A 176 -20.20 -1.48 20.31
CA LEU A 176 -20.35 -2.18 19.02
C LEU A 176 -20.97 -1.27 17.95
N GLU A 177 -21.93 -0.43 18.30
CA GLU A 177 -22.49 0.56 17.37
C GLU A 177 -21.45 1.58 16.90
N LYS A 178 -20.60 2.07 17.81
CA LYS A 178 -19.49 2.99 17.47
C LYS A 178 -18.47 2.33 16.56
N GLU A 179 -18.10 1.08 16.85
CA GLU A 179 -17.17 0.30 16.03
C GLU A 179 -17.77 -0.02 14.65
N ALA A 180 -19.05 -0.41 14.58
CA ALA A 180 -19.76 -0.63 13.32
C ALA A 180 -19.83 0.65 12.49
N ALA A 181 -20.08 1.81 13.11
CA ALA A 181 -20.04 3.10 12.43
C ALA A 181 -18.62 3.45 11.93
N ALA A 182 -17.58 3.13 12.71
CA ALA A 182 -16.19 3.33 12.30
C ALA A 182 -15.80 2.42 11.12
N LEU A 183 -16.23 1.15 11.12
CA LEU A 183 -16.01 0.22 10.00
C LEU A 183 -16.71 0.71 8.73
N LYS A 184 -17.97 1.13 8.80
CA LYS A 184 -18.69 1.72 7.65
C LYS A 184 -17.98 2.95 7.07
N ARG A 185 -17.36 3.79 7.92
CA ARG A 185 -16.55 4.93 7.46
C ARG A 185 -15.28 4.46 6.73
N ARG A 186 -14.59 3.45 7.26
CA ARG A 186 -13.40 2.87 6.62
C ARG A 186 -13.73 2.22 5.27
N GLU A 187 -14.84 1.49 5.18
CA GLU A 187 -15.33 0.90 3.92
C GLU A 187 -15.56 1.96 2.84
N ARG A 188 -16.21 3.08 3.20
CA ARG A 188 -16.41 4.21 2.26
C ARG A 188 -15.10 4.81 1.80
N ALA A 189 -14.16 5.03 2.71
CA ALA A 189 -12.84 5.56 2.37
C ALA A 189 -12.06 4.61 1.45
N LEU A 190 -12.13 3.29 1.69
CA LEU A 190 -11.55 2.28 0.81
C LEU A 190 -12.19 2.34 -0.58
N GLY A 191 -13.52 2.38 -0.68
CA GLY A 191 -14.22 2.52 -1.97
C GLY A 191 -13.91 3.83 -2.72
N GLU A 192 -13.59 4.92 -2.02
CA GLU A 192 -13.08 6.16 -2.65
C GLU A 192 -11.66 5.99 -3.20
N SER A 193 -10.77 5.39 -2.41
CA SER A 193 -9.39 5.09 -2.84
C SER A 193 -9.31 4.12 -4.01
N GLU A 194 -10.16 3.08 -4.04
CA GLU A 194 -10.26 2.13 -5.15
C GLU A 194 -10.70 2.84 -6.44
N ARG A 195 -11.72 3.69 -6.35
CA ARG A 195 -12.13 4.55 -7.47
C ARG A 195 -11.00 5.48 -7.92
N GLY A 196 -10.22 6.02 -6.99
CA GLY A 196 -9.01 6.80 -7.29
C GLY A 196 -7.96 5.99 -8.06
N LEU A 197 -7.67 4.75 -7.62
CA LEU A 197 -6.73 3.86 -8.29
C LEU A 197 -7.20 3.46 -9.70
N GLN A 198 -8.49 3.22 -9.89
CA GLN A 198 -9.06 2.93 -11.20
C GLN A 198 -8.87 4.11 -12.17
N ARG A 199 -9.11 5.35 -11.72
CA ARG A 199 -8.85 6.56 -12.53
C ARG A 199 -7.39 6.71 -12.92
N VAL A 200 -6.47 6.51 -11.97
CA VAL A 200 -5.03 6.60 -12.25
C VAL A 200 -4.58 5.51 -13.23
N ARG A 201 -5.12 4.29 -13.10
CA ARG A 201 -4.87 3.21 -14.07
C ARG A 201 -5.37 3.58 -15.47
N GLN A 202 -6.56 4.14 -15.59
CA GLN A 202 -7.09 4.62 -16.87
C GLN A 202 -6.21 5.72 -17.48
N GLN A 203 -5.79 6.70 -16.68
CA GLN A 203 -4.88 7.77 -17.13
C GLN A 203 -3.52 7.22 -17.60
N LEU A 204 -2.98 6.21 -16.92
CA LEU A 204 -1.74 5.55 -17.34
C LEU A 204 -1.90 4.83 -18.68
N LEU A 205 -3.02 4.12 -18.88
CA LEU A 205 -3.31 3.46 -20.16
C LEU A 205 -3.50 4.47 -21.30
N GLU A 206 -4.19 5.58 -21.05
CA GLU A 206 -4.33 6.66 -22.03
C GLU A 206 -2.98 7.33 -22.35
N ALA A 207 -2.13 7.56 -21.34
CA ALA A 207 -0.80 8.11 -21.55
C ALA A 207 0.10 7.13 -22.34
N GLN A 208 0.03 5.82 -22.06
CA GLN A 208 0.73 4.80 -22.85
C GLN A 208 0.30 4.84 -24.32
N ARG A 209 -1.01 4.89 -24.58
CA ARG A 209 -1.53 4.98 -25.96
C ARG A 209 -1.04 6.22 -26.69
N ARG A 210 -1.04 7.39 -26.04
CA ARG A 210 -0.51 8.63 -26.64
C ARG A 210 0.98 8.52 -26.98
N VAL A 211 1.78 7.94 -26.08
CA VAL A 211 3.21 7.72 -26.35
C VAL A 211 3.41 6.72 -27.50
N GLU A 212 2.60 5.67 -27.57
CA GLU A 212 2.61 4.72 -28.68
C GLU A 212 2.24 5.40 -30.01
N GLU A 213 1.17 6.19 -30.03
CA GLU A 213 0.75 6.99 -31.19
C GLU A 213 1.85 7.96 -31.63
N GLU A 214 2.39 8.76 -30.72
CA GLU A 214 3.51 9.67 -30.99
C GLU A 214 4.72 8.91 -31.54
N SER A 215 5.11 7.79 -30.93
CA SER A 215 6.25 6.98 -31.40
C SER A 215 6.02 6.42 -32.81
N SER A 216 4.77 6.02 -33.12
CA SER A 216 4.38 5.53 -34.43
C SER A 216 4.41 6.64 -35.50
N GLU A 217 4.01 7.86 -35.14
CA GLU A 217 4.10 9.03 -36.01
C GLU A 217 5.55 9.43 -36.27
N HIS A 218 6.40 9.43 -35.25
CA HIS A 218 7.83 9.67 -35.41
C HIS A 218 8.49 8.62 -36.31
N ALA A 219 8.11 7.34 -36.18
CA ALA A 219 8.59 6.28 -37.06
C ALA A 219 8.17 6.52 -38.53
N ARG A 220 6.93 6.97 -38.77
CA ARG A 220 6.46 7.35 -40.12
C ARG A 220 7.24 8.54 -40.67
N GLN A 221 7.47 9.58 -39.87
CA GLN A 221 8.24 10.75 -40.28
C GLN A 221 9.69 10.40 -40.62
N LEU A 222 10.34 9.55 -39.82
CA LEU A 222 11.68 9.05 -40.11
C LEU A 222 11.69 8.24 -41.41
N HIS A 223 10.69 7.37 -41.62
CA HIS A 223 10.58 6.62 -42.86
C HIS A 223 10.44 7.54 -44.08
N GLU A 224 9.56 8.55 -44.02
CA GLU A 224 9.43 9.55 -45.08
C GLU A 224 10.73 10.35 -45.32
N ALA A 225 11.43 10.74 -44.24
CA ALA A 225 12.71 11.45 -44.34
C ALA A 225 13.78 10.58 -45.02
N THR A 226 13.87 9.30 -44.66
CA THR A 226 14.79 8.35 -45.32
C THR A 226 14.44 8.17 -46.80
N HIS A 227 13.16 8.09 -47.15
CA HIS A 227 12.74 8.01 -48.54
C HIS A 227 13.11 9.28 -49.32
N ARG A 228 12.86 10.48 -48.77
CA ARG A 228 13.28 11.75 -49.39
C ARG A 228 14.79 11.83 -49.58
N ALA A 229 15.58 11.42 -48.58
CA ALA A 229 17.03 11.36 -48.67
C ALA A 229 17.48 10.43 -49.82
N SER A 230 16.86 9.26 -49.96
CA SER A 230 17.15 8.32 -51.05
C SER A 230 16.83 8.90 -52.44
N LEU A 231 15.71 9.64 -52.57
CA LEU A 231 15.33 10.31 -53.81
C LEU A 231 16.31 11.44 -54.17
N LEU A 232 16.75 12.23 -53.19
CA LEU A 232 17.76 13.26 -53.39
C LEU A 232 19.11 12.66 -53.78
N GLN A 233 19.53 11.58 -53.11
CA GLN A 233 20.75 10.86 -53.46
C GLN A 233 20.70 10.35 -54.91
N ALA A 234 19.57 9.77 -55.35
CA ALA A 234 19.39 9.34 -56.74
C ALA A 234 19.45 10.51 -57.73
N ARG A 235 18.88 11.68 -57.39
CA ARG A 235 18.96 12.90 -58.21
C ARG A 235 20.39 13.45 -58.30
N VAL A 236 21.12 13.48 -57.19
CA VAL A 236 22.52 13.90 -57.15
C VAL A 236 23.36 12.97 -58.01
N GLN A 237 23.22 11.66 -57.86
CA GLN A 237 23.92 10.68 -58.70
C GLN A 237 23.60 10.86 -60.21
N ALA A 238 22.34 11.13 -60.56
CA ALA A 238 21.97 11.42 -61.95
C ALA A 238 22.59 12.72 -62.46
N ALA A 239 22.65 13.77 -61.64
CA ALA A 239 23.29 15.04 -61.98
C ALA A 239 24.82 14.90 -62.11
N GLU A 240 25.46 14.14 -61.22
CA GLU A 240 26.90 13.82 -61.30
C GLU A 240 27.23 13.08 -62.60
N LEU A 241 26.44 12.08 -62.98
CA LEU A 241 26.61 11.38 -64.25
C LEU A 241 26.42 12.30 -65.46
N GLN A 242 25.49 13.26 -65.41
CA GLN A 242 25.32 14.26 -66.46
C GLN A 242 26.51 15.23 -66.53
N ALA A 243 27.01 15.69 -65.38
CA ALA A 243 28.19 16.54 -65.29
C ALA A 243 29.43 15.84 -65.85
N GLN A 244 29.66 14.57 -65.49
CA GLN A 244 30.74 13.76 -66.05
C GLN A 244 30.65 13.65 -67.58
N ARG A 245 29.46 13.38 -68.13
CA ARG A 245 29.26 13.36 -69.58
C ARG A 245 29.51 14.72 -70.24
N ALA A 246 29.16 15.81 -69.58
CA ALA A 246 29.42 17.16 -70.08
C ALA A 246 30.93 17.49 -70.06
N GLU A 247 31.63 17.13 -68.99
CA GLU A 247 33.09 17.24 -68.89
C GLU A 247 33.80 16.41 -69.96
N GLU A 248 33.37 15.17 -70.20
CA GLU A 248 33.90 14.31 -71.25
C GLU A 248 33.74 14.95 -72.63
N ARG A 249 32.57 15.54 -72.93
CA ARG A 249 32.36 16.30 -74.16
C ARG A 249 33.28 17.51 -74.25
N GLN A 250 33.48 18.25 -73.16
CA GLN A 250 34.42 19.38 -73.12
C GLN A 250 35.86 18.93 -73.34
N ARG A 251 36.26 17.80 -72.77
CA ARG A 251 37.60 17.22 -72.98
C ARG A 251 37.78 16.79 -74.43
N GLN A 252 36.76 16.18 -75.03
CA GLN A 252 36.75 15.81 -76.45
C GLN A 252 36.87 17.04 -77.35
N THR A 253 36.03 18.06 -77.15
CA THR A 253 36.10 19.29 -77.96
C THR A 253 37.43 20.03 -77.78
N HIS A 254 37.98 20.04 -76.56
CA HIS A 254 39.31 20.61 -76.31
C HIS A 254 40.41 19.81 -77.02
N ALA A 255 40.35 18.48 -76.98
CA ALA A 255 41.29 17.61 -77.69
C ALA A 255 41.20 17.80 -79.22
N ASP A 256 39.98 17.89 -79.77
CA ASP A 256 39.73 18.18 -81.18
C ASP A 256 40.25 19.55 -81.58
N TYR A 257 40.05 20.58 -80.75
CA TYR A 257 40.60 21.92 -80.97
C TYR A 257 42.13 21.89 -81.00
N LEU A 258 42.77 21.23 -80.03
CA LEU A 258 44.24 21.11 -80.01
C LEU A 258 44.77 20.34 -81.23
N ARG A 259 44.03 19.31 -81.68
CA ARG A 259 44.35 18.56 -82.90
C ARG A 259 44.26 19.45 -84.14
N LEU A 260 43.14 20.17 -84.33
CA LEU A 260 42.96 21.11 -85.44
C LEU A 260 44.01 22.23 -85.41
N TYR A 261 44.35 22.74 -84.23
CA TYR A 261 45.41 23.75 -84.06
C TYR A 261 46.78 23.19 -84.45
N ALA A 262 47.09 21.95 -84.09
CA ALA A 262 48.32 21.28 -84.49
C ALA A 262 48.38 21.06 -86.02
N ASP A 263 47.26 20.65 -86.64
CA ASP A 263 47.16 20.46 -88.09
C ASP A 263 47.31 21.80 -88.84
N LEU A 264 46.60 22.87 -88.42
CA LEU A 264 46.78 24.23 -88.97
C LEU A 264 48.21 24.76 -88.78
N ARG A 265 48.85 24.46 -87.65
CA ARG A 265 50.24 24.84 -87.40
C ARG A 265 51.19 24.12 -88.35
N ARG A 266 50.97 22.82 -88.61
CA ARG A 266 51.73 22.06 -89.61
C ARG A 266 51.54 22.67 -91.00
N GLU A 267 50.30 22.95 -91.41
CA GLU A 267 50.00 23.60 -92.69
C GLU A 267 50.68 24.97 -92.84
N ARG A 268 50.71 25.80 -91.78
CA ARG A 268 51.47 27.07 -91.79
C ARG A 268 52.98 26.88 -91.86
N CYS A 269 53.53 25.86 -91.19
CA CYS A 269 54.95 25.55 -91.25
C CYS A 269 55.36 24.97 -92.62
N GLU A 270 54.45 24.31 -93.32
CA GLU A 270 54.68 23.72 -94.65
C GLU A 270 54.37 24.69 -95.80
N GLY A 271 53.57 25.76 -95.57
CA GLY A 271 53.06 26.66 -96.60
C GLY A 271 53.46 28.15 -96.53
N ALA A 272 54.28 28.60 -95.57
CA ALA A 272 54.65 30.01 -95.46
C ALA A 272 56.03 30.33 -96.07
N PRO A 273 56.11 31.03 -97.22
CA PRO A 273 57.31 31.78 -97.58
C PRO A 273 57.51 32.92 -96.58
N ALA A 274 58.74 33.06 -96.10
CA ALA A 274 59.16 34.08 -95.15
C ALA A 274 58.89 35.50 -95.71
N GLY A 275 57.89 36.20 -95.18
CA GLY A 275 57.71 37.62 -95.46
C GLY A 275 56.28 38.09 -95.25
N GLY A 276 56.01 38.75 -94.11
CA GLY A 276 54.74 39.42 -93.88
C GLY A 276 54.47 39.68 -92.41
N GLY A 277 55.13 40.70 -91.85
CA GLY A 277 54.80 41.25 -90.54
C GLY A 277 53.42 41.90 -90.57
N GLY A 278 52.49 41.36 -89.80
CA GLY A 278 51.19 41.97 -89.50
C GLY A 278 51.17 42.38 -88.03
N GLU A 279 50.85 43.64 -87.79
CA GLU A 279 50.80 44.35 -86.50
C GLU A 279 50.11 43.59 -85.35
N PRO A 280 50.50 43.88 -84.10
CA PRO A 280 49.93 43.23 -82.92
C PRO A 280 48.48 43.65 -82.70
N ASP A 281 47.56 42.69 -82.79
CA ASP A 281 46.13 42.75 -82.47
C ASP A 281 45.81 43.11 -80.99
N ASP A 282 46.81 43.48 -80.19
CA ASP A 282 46.74 43.78 -78.75
C ASP A 282 45.78 44.95 -78.43
N ALA A 283 45.61 45.89 -79.36
CA ALA A 283 44.75 47.06 -79.16
C ALA A 283 43.25 46.70 -79.07
N ARG A 284 42.81 45.57 -79.65
CA ARG A 284 41.41 45.10 -79.57
C ARG A 284 41.17 44.11 -78.42
N VAL A 285 42.23 43.44 -77.96
CA VAL A 285 42.14 42.43 -76.90
C VAL A 285 42.12 43.07 -75.51
N GLY A 286 42.73 44.24 -75.33
CA GLY A 286 42.75 44.99 -74.06
C GLY A 286 41.37 45.18 -73.41
N PRO A 287 40.38 45.78 -74.11
CA PRO A 287 39.04 46.02 -73.55
C PRO A 287 38.29 44.74 -73.15
N LEU A 288 38.49 43.64 -73.89
CA LEU A 288 37.87 42.34 -73.57
C LEU A 288 38.49 41.70 -72.33
N ARG A 289 39.79 41.88 -72.09
CA ARG A 289 40.45 41.42 -70.86
C ARG A 289 39.96 42.19 -69.65
N GLU A 290 39.78 43.50 -69.77
CA GLU A 290 39.23 44.35 -68.70
C GLU A 290 37.80 43.93 -68.36
N HIS A 291 36.94 43.76 -69.37
CA HIS A 291 35.57 43.28 -69.17
C HIS A 291 35.53 41.90 -68.48
N TYR A 292 36.39 40.96 -68.90
CA TYR A 292 36.48 39.64 -68.25
C TYR A 292 36.92 39.75 -66.78
N VAL A 293 37.88 40.62 -66.46
CA VAL A 293 38.32 40.85 -65.08
C VAL A 293 37.21 41.46 -64.23
N GLU A 294 36.45 42.40 -64.78
CA GLU A 294 35.29 43.01 -64.12
C GLU A 294 34.18 41.97 -63.86
N GLU A 295 33.86 41.13 -64.85
CA GLU A 295 32.88 40.04 -64.66
C GLU A 295 33.33 39.05 -63.58
N GLN A 296 34.61 38.65 -63.58
CA GLN A 296 35.16 37.77 -62.55
C GLN A 296 35.12 38.41 -61.17
N ARG A 297 35.35 39.73 -61.07
CA ARG A 297 35.21 40.48 -59.83
C ARG A 297 33.76 40.49 -59.34
N LEU A 298 32.79 40.82 -60.20
CA LEU A 298 31.37 40.82 -59.85
C LEU A 298 30.87 39.43 -59.41
N LEU A 299 31.37 38.36 -60.05
CA LEU A 299 31.06 36.99 -59.65
C LEU A 299 31.60 36.68 -58.25
N ARG A 300 32.84 37.07 -57.93
CA ARG A 300 33.41 36.92 -56.58
C ARG A 300 32.61 37.71 -55.55
N GLU A 301 32.28 38.96 -55.84
CA GLU A 301 31.47 39.81 -54.95
C GLU A 301 30.08 39.20 -54.68
N ARG A 302 29.42 38.64 -55.70
CA ARG A 302 28.14 37.92 -55.51
C ARG A 302 28.28 36.67 -54.63
N MET A 303 29.37 35.92 -54.79
CA MET A 303 29.63 34.75 -53.95
C MET A 303 29.96 35.14 -52.51
N GLU A 304 30.74 36.20 -52.30
CA GLU A 304 31.01 36.76 -50.97
C GLU A 304 29.73 37.27 -50.30
N GLN A 305 28.85 37.96 -51.03
CA GLN A 305 27.56 38.42 -50.51
C GLN A 305 26.67 37.25 -50.07
N ARG A 306 26.60 36.18 -50.87
CA ARG A 306 25.86 34.95 -50.49
C ARG A 306 26.46 34.31 -49.24
N HIS A 307 27.79 34.23 -49.15
CA HIS A 307 28.44 33.67 -47.98
C HIS A 307 28.20 34.52 -46.72
N ARG A 308 28.28 35.85 -46.83
CA ARG A 308 27.97 36.79 -45.73
C ARG A 308 26.51 36.67 -45.30
N ALA A 309 25.56 36.57 -46.24
CA ALA A 309 24.15 36.38 -45.93
C ALA A 309 23.90 35.04 -45.20
N ALA A 310 24.53 33.95 -45.67
CA ALA A 310 24.45 32.65 -45.01
C ALA A 310 25.02 32.66 -43.59
N LEU A 311 26.17 33.32 -43.39
CA LEU A 311 26.74 33.48 -42.05
C LEU A 311 25.82 34.31 -41.13
N ALA A 312 25.22 35.38 -41.65
CA ALA A 312 24.27 36.19 -40.89
C ALA A 312 23.06 35.35 -40.44
N GLU A 313 22.48 34.54 -41.33
CA GLU A 313 21.37 33.64 -41.01
C GLU A 313 21.75 32.61 -39.93
N VAL A 314 22.93 31.99 -40.04
CA VAL A 314 23.43 31.04 -39.03
C VAL A 314 23.62 31.74 -37.68
N THR A 315 24.21 32.93 -37.65
CA THR A 315 24.40 33.67 -36.39
C THR A 315 23.08 34.08 -35.75
N GLN A 316 22.06 34.43 -36.54
CA GLN A 316 20.72 34.71 -36.03
C GLN A 316 20.11 33.45 -35.40
N ARG A 317 20.19 32.31 -36.09
CA ARG A 317 19.64 31.05 -35.59
C ARG A 317 20.33 30.57 -34.31
N CYS A 318 21.63 30.80 -34.17
CA CYS A 318 22.36 30.52 -32.92
C CYS A 318 21.81 31.35 -31.75
N ARG A 319 21.56 32.66 -31.95
CA ARG A 319 20.99 33.54 -30.91
C ARG A 319 19.58 33.12 -30.50
N GLU A 320 18.76 32.70 -31.45
CA GLU A 320 17.41 32.18 -31.18
C GLU A 320 17.47 30.89 -30.32
N LEU A 321 18.37 29.98 -30.66
CA LEU A 321 18.58 28.75 -29.88
C LEU A 321 19.15 29.03 -28.48
N GLU A 322 20.05 29.99 -28.33
CA GLU A 322 20.55 30.45 -27.03
C GLU A 322 19.40 30.99 -26.16
N ALA A 323 18.54 31.85 -26.70
CA ALA A 323 17.38 32.37 -25.99
C ALA A 323 16.40 31.26 -25.56
N HIS A 324 16.18 30.25 -26.41
CA HIS A 324 15.38 29.08 -26.06
C HIS A 324 16.03 28.24 -24.94
N ASN A 325 17.34 28.04 -24.98
CA ASN A 325 18.07 27.33 -23.94
C ASN A 325 18.00 28.06 -22.59
N GLU A 326 18.14 29.39 -22.58
CA GLU A 326 17.97 30.20 -21.37
C GLU A 326 16.56 30.08 -20.79
N HIS A 327 15.52 30.10 -21.64
CA HIS A 327 14.14 29.92 -21.22
C HIS A 327 13.89 28.54 -20.58
N LEU A 328 14.39 27.47 -21.21
CA LEU A 328 14.28 26.11 -20.67
C LEU A 328 15.06 25.95 -19.36
N ALA A 329 16.26 26.53 -19.26
CA ALA A 329 17.05 26.54 -18.04
C ALA A 329 16.31 27.24 -16.89
N ALA A 330 15.69 28.39 -17.14
CA ALA A 330 14.87 29.10 -16.18
C ALA A 330 13.63 28.29 -15.76
N ALA A 331 12.96 27.61 -16.69
CA ALA A 331 11.82 26.73 -16.39
C ALA A 331 12.22 25.53 -15.51
N LEU A 332 13.36 24.89 -15.79
CA LEU A 332 13.91 23.81 -14.97
C LEU A 332 14.30 24.30 -13.57
N ALA A 333 14.88 25.51 -13.44
CA ALA A 333 15.18 26.11 -12.15
C ALA A 333 13.90 26.31 -11.31
N ARG A 334 12.84 26.86 -11.90
CA ARG A 334 11.52 27.00 -11.24
C ARG A 334 10.95 25.65 -10.82
N ARG A 335 11.04 24.61 -11.66
CA ARG A 335 10.55 23.26 -11.31
C ARG A 335 11.33 22.63 -10.15
N ARG A 336 12.66 22.79 -10.13
CA ARG A 336 13.50 22.34 -9.01
C ARG A 336 13.13 23.05 -7.71
N GLU A 337 12.84 24.35 -7.78
CA GLU A 337 12.36 25.13 -6.64
C GLU A 337 11.00 24.65 -6.13
N GLN A 338 10.04 24.41 -7.02
CA GLN A 338 8.73 23.82 -6.67
C GLN A 338 8.88 22.47 -5.96
N LEU A 339 9.76 21.59 -6.45
CA LEU A 339 10.01 20.29 -5.81
C LEU A 339 10.64 20.45 -4.42
N ARG A 340 11.55 21.42 -4.24
CA ARG A 340 12.11 21.74 -2.91
C ARG A 340 11.04 22.28 -1.98
N ALA A 341 10.15 23.16 -2.45
CA ALA A 341 9.04 23.67 -1.67
C ALA A 341 8.08 22.56 -1.24
N ARG A 342 7.75 21.62 -2.13
CA ARG A 342 6.93 20.45 -1.81
C ARG A 342 7.59 19.56 -0.74
N ARG A 343 8.89 19.26 -0.87
CA ARG A 343 9.63 18.52 0.17
C ARG A 343 9.62 19.23 1.53
N ARG A 344 9.70 20.57 1.54
CA ARG A 344 9.58 21.34 2.79
C ARG A 344 8.17 21.25 3.38
N GLN A 345 7.15 21.17 2.54
CA GLN A 345 5.77 21.00 2.99
C GLN A 345 5.52 19.59 3.53
N ASP A 346 6.02 18.56 2.85
CA ASP A 346 5.96 17.17 3.30
C ASP A 346 6.71 17.02 4.65
N ASN A 347 7.92 17.58 4.77
CA ASN A 347 8.68 17.59 6.02
C ASN A 347 8.04 18.42 7.15
N ARG A 348 7.11 19.35 6.86
CA ARG A 348 6.35 20.10 7.87
C ARG A 348 5.10 19.34 8.36
N GLY A 349 4.66 18.31 7.65
CA GLY A 349 3.53 17.46 8.04
C GLY A 349 3.93 16.28 8.94
N ASP A 350 5.21 15.92 8.96
CA ASP A 350 5.78 14.87 9.80
C ASP A 350 6.31 15.43 11.13
N ASP A 351 5.51 16.26 11.80
CA ASP A 351 5.78 16.63 13.20
C ASP A 351 5.89 15.32 14.03
N GLU A 352 6.96 15.26 14.83
CA GLU A 352 7.67 14.09 15.36
C GLU A 352 6.89 13.07 16.24
N THR A 353 5.56 13.06 16.20
CA THR A 353 4.72 12.19 17.03
C THR A 353 4.10 11.01 16.29
N SER A 354 4.24 10.94 14.96
CA SER A 354 3.76 9.78 14.20
C SER A 354 4.61 8.54 14.52
N PRO A 355 4.06 7.52 15.20
CA PRO A 355 4.79 6.29 15.49
C PRO A 355 5.21 5.66 14.17
N SER A 356 6.43 5.13 14.11
CA SER A 356 6.92 4.46 12.89
C SER A 356 5.92 3.38 12.48
N PRO A 357 5.76 3.05 11.18
CA PRO A 357 4.80 2.02 10.75
C PRO A 357 5.01 0.68 11.48
N SER A 358 6.26 0.37 11.86
CA SER A 358 6.60 -0.76 12.72
C SER A 358 6.05 -0.61 14.15
N GLU A 359 6.22 0.55 14.79
CA GLU A 359 5.66 0.83 16.13
C GLU A 359 4.13 0.81 16.13
N ALA A 360 3.50 1.36 15.08
CA ALA A 360 2.06 1.31 14.91
C ALA A 360 1.54 -0.12 14.73
N GLY A 361 2.34 -1.01 14.12
CA GLY A 361 2.06 -2.45 14.07
C GLY A 361 2.12 -3.10 15.46
N LEU A 362 3.20 -2.86 16.20
CA LEU A 362 3.39 -3.40 17.56
C LEU A 362 2.30 -2.93 18.54
N ARG A 363 1.88 -1.66 18.48
CA ARG A 363 0.78 -1.13 19.32
C ARG A 363 -0.55 -1.81 19.03
N ARG A 364 -0.85 -2.08 17.75
CA ARG A 364 -2.06 -2.80 17.35
C ARG A 364 -2.06 -4.25 17.85
N GLU A 365 -0.93 -4.95 17.71
CA GLU A 365 -0.83 -6.33 18.20
C GLU A 365 -0.88 -6.42 19.72
N LEU A 366 -0.29 -5.44 20.42
CA LEU A 366 -0.42 -5.33 21.88
C LEU A 366 -1.88 -5.16 22.30
N GLY A 367 -2.64 -4.28 21.62
CA GLY A 367 -4.08 -4.12 21.87
C GLY A 367 -4.85 -5.42 21.67
N ARG A 368 -4.62 -6.10 20.53
CA ARG A 368 -5.26 -7.38 20.21
C ARG A 368 -5.02 -8.46 21.27
N LEU A 369 -3.78 -8.60 21.73
CA LEU A 369 -3.43 -9.61 22.73
C LEU A 369 -3.99 -9.28 24.14
N VAL A 370 -4.12 -8.01 24.48
CA VAL A 370 -4.79 -7.59 25.74
C VAL A 370 -6.28 -7.96 25.68
N GLU A 371 -6.94 -7.71 24.55
CA GLU A 371 -8.33 -8.08 24.33
C GLU A 371 -8.53 -9.60 24.34
N GLU A 372 -7.68 -10.37 23.65
CA GLU A 372 -7.70 -11.84 23.67
C GLU A 372 -7.53 -12.39 25.09
N ARG A 373 -6.58 -11.85 25.86
CA ARG A 373 -6.38 -12.23 27.27
C ARG A 373 -7.61 -11.94 28.12
N ALA A 374 -8.21 -10.75 27.97
CA ALA A 374 -9.42 -10.38 28.70
C ALA A 374 -10.61 -11.29 28.32
N ALA A 375 -10.79 -11.57 27.04
CA ALA A 375 -11.85 -12.45 26.55
C ALA A 375 -11.72 -13.89 27.07
N LEU A 376 -10.49 -14.43 27.17
CA LEU A 376 -10.26 -15.77 27.73
C LEU A 376 -10.60 -15.85 29.23
N LEU A 377 -10.24 -14.82 30.01
CA LEU A 377 -10.51 -14.81 31.44
C LEU A 377 -12.00 -14.53 31.74
N GLU A 378 -12.62 -13.58 31.04
CA GLU A 378 -14.03 -13.24 31.24
C GLU A 378 -14.98 -14.30 30.65
N GLY A 379 -14.63 -14.88 29.50
CA GLY A 379 -15.49 -15.82 28.77
C GLY A 379 -15.48 -17.25 29.32
N SER A 380 -14.48 -17.62 30.13
CA SER A 380 -14.32 -18.98 30.64
C SER A 380 -15.12 -19.28 31.91
N ALA A 381 -15.88 -18.32 32.45
CA ALA A 381 -16.67 -18.49 33.68
C ALA A 381 -15.86 -19.06 34.88
N GLY A 382 -14.56 -18.78 34.94
CA GLY A 382 -13.65 -19.29 35.98
C GLY A 382 -13.02 -20.66 35.69
N ALA A 383 -13.22 -21.24 34.50
CA ALA A 383 -12.56 -22.49 34.11
C ALA A 383 -11.08 -22.30 33.71
N ILE A 384 -10.67 -21.07 33.39
CA ILE A 384 -9.30 -20.73 33.03
C ILE A 384 -8.75 -19.77 34.08
N ASP A 385 -7.84 -20.28 34.91
CA ASP A 385 -7.13 -19.49 35.91
C ASP A 385 -5.94 -18.72 35.30
N LEU A 386 -5.41 -17.76 36.06
CA LEU A 386 -4.21 -16.98 35.69
C LEU A 386 -2.96 -17.87 35.51
N GLU A 387 -2.93 -19.02 36.16
CA GLU A 387 -1.84 -20.01 36.06
C GLU A 387 -1.97 -20.89 34.81
N ASN A 388 -3.05 -20.76 34.04
CA ASN A 388 -3.23 -21.54 32.83
C ASN A 388 -2.08 -21.26 31.83
N PRO A 389 -1.45 -22.30 31.25
CA PRO A 389 -0.30 -22.16 30.37
C PRO A 389 -0.58 -21.27 29.14
N VAL A 390 -1.83 -21.18 28.69
CA VAL A 390 -2.22 -20.29 27.58
C VAL A 390 -2.12 -18.82 28.00
N VAL A 391 -2.61 -18.47 29.18
CA VAL A 391 -2.56 -17.11 29.73
C VAL A 391 -1.11 -16.69 29.99
N LEU A 392 -0.28 -17.60 30.54
CA LEU A 392 1.14 -17.36 30.75
C LEU A 392 1.90 -17.09 29.43
N ARG A 393 1.57 -17.81 28.35
CA ARG A 393 2.16 -17.55 27.01
C ARG A 393 1.74 -16.19 26.45
N LEU A 394 0.48 -15.79 26.62
CA LEU A 394 0.00 -14.47 26.21
C LEU A 394 0.71 -13.35 27.00
N ASP A 395 0.85 -13.50 28.31
CA ASP A 395 1.55 -12.54 29.17
C ASP A 395 3.04 -12.42 28.80
N ALA A 396 3.71 -13.55 28.51
CA ALA A 396 5.07 -13.54 28.01
C ALA A 396 5.20 -12.78 26.67
N ARG A 397 4.26 -12.99 25.74
CA ARG A 397 4.23 -12.29 24.45
C ARG A 397 3.95 -10.80 24.60
N LEU A 398 2.98 -10.41 25.42
CA LEU A 398 2.66 -9.01 25.75
C LEU A 398 3.89 -8.28 26.30
N ASN A 399 4.57 -8.90 27.27
CA ASN A 399 5.79 -8.36 27.85
C ASN A 399 6.94 -8.30 26.83
N GLY A 400 6.99 -9.21 25.86
CA GLY A 400 7.92 -9.15 24.73
C GLY A 400 7.68 -7.95 23.83
N ILE A 401 6.43 -7.69 23.44
CA ILE A 401 6.05 -6.55 22.59
C ILE A 401 6.26 -5.22 23.32
N ARG A 402 5.94 -5.13 24.62
CA ARG A 402 6.24 -3.94 25.45
C ARG A 402 7.74 -3.63 25.45
N ARG A 403 8.58 -4.64 25.71
CA ARG A 403 10.05 -4.48 25.65
C ARG A 403 10.55 -4.05 24.27
N GLN A 404 9.92 -4.49 23.18
CA GLN A 404 10.26 -4.03 21.84
C GLN A 404 9.91 -2.56 21.63
N LEU A 405 8.72 -2.13 22.05
CA LEU A 405 8.30 -0.72 22.03
C LEU A 405 9.22 0.18 22.87
N ASP A 406 9.59 -0.26 24.06
CA ASP A 406 10.51 0.49 24.93
C ASP A 406 11.90 0.63 24.28
N ARG A 407 12.39 -0.42 23.60
CA ARG A 407 13.66 -0.37 22.85
C ARG A 407 13.60 0.60 21.68
N THR A 408 12.50 0.63 20.91
CA THR A 408 12.39 1.58 19.79
C THR A 408 12.27 3.02 20.28
N GLN A 409 11.54 3.26 21.37
CA GLN A 409 11.45 4.58 22.01
C GLN A 409 12.79 5.02 22.61
N GLY A 410 13.50 4.12 23.30
CA GLY A 410 14.84 4.40 23.83
C GLY A 410 15.86 4.70 22.74
N SER A 411 15.82 3.97 21.62
CA SER A 411 16.68 4.26 20.47
C SER A 411 16.38 5.62 19.82
N LYS A 412 15.12 6.04 19.80
CA LYS A 412 14.73 7.39 19.33
C LYS A 412 15.27 8.46 20.26
N LYS A 413 15.09 8.30 21.57
CA LYS A 413 15.61 9.25 22.57
C LYS A 413 17.12 9.41 22.48
N ASN A 414 17.87 8.30 22.44
CA ASN A 414 19.34 8.33 22.30
C ASN A 414 19.80 9.01 21.00
N ARG A 415 19.02 8.91 19.92
CA ARG A 415 19.33 9.56 18.64
C ARG A 415 19.08 11.05 18.68
N ILE A 416 18.03 11.50 19.37
CA ILE A 416 17.74 12.92 19.61
C ILE A 416 18.83 13.52 20.49
N ASP A 417 19.17 12.87 21.60
CA ASP A 417 20.22 13.33 22.51
C ASP A 417 21.59 13.45 21.80
N LYS A 418 21.90 12.52 20.89
CA LYS A 418 23.13 12.56 20.07
C LYS A 418 23.12 13.62 18.96
N MET A 419 21.97 14.12 18.54
CA MET A 419 21.90 15.26 17.61
C MET A 419 21.91 16.62 18.33
N ALA A 420 21.64 16.64 19.63
CA ALA A 420 21.68 17.85 20.45
C ALA A 420 23.10 18.18 20.98
N THR A 421 24.01 17.20 21.00
CA THR A 421 25.44 17.36 21.29
C THR A 421 26.25 17.55 20.02
#